data_AF-A0A2V7S1C0-F1
#
_entry.id   AF-A0A2V7S1C0-F1
#
_cell.length_a   1.000
_cell.length_b   1.000
_cell.length_c   1.000
_cell.angle_alpha   90.00
_cell.angle_beta   90.00
_cell.angle_gamma   90.00
#
_symmetry.space_group_name_H-M   'P 1'
#
loop_
_entity.id
_entity.type
_entity.pdbx_description
1 polymer ?
#
loop_
_entity_poly.entity_id
_entity_poly.type
_entity_poly.pdbx_seq_one_letter_code
_entity_poly.pdbx_strand_id
1 'polypeptide(L)'
;MADESNQPEQTYDEARARNLEALLRALAGRILELDAQGSLLKQAGELMRLIGDVKSELFHYEVRATYDTPDVAESRRIVRDAQETNTDKSKWDRTDWMPGGDEEPEW
;
A
#
# COMPACT_ATOMS: atom_id res chain seq x y z
N MET A 1 8.61 -12.00 33.32
CA MET A 1 7.75 -11.24 32.39
C MET A 1 8.49 -11.21 31.07
N ALA A 2 8.17 -12.14 30.18
CA ALA A 2 8.62 -12.13 28.80
C ALA A 2 7.50 -11.43 28.02
N ASP A 3 7.86 -10.35 27.33
CA ASP A 3 6.95 -9.50 26.58
C ASP A 3 6.49 -10.26 25.32
N GLU A 4 5.26 -10.77 25.35
CA GLU A 4 4.46 -11.14 24.19
C GLU A 4 4.23 -9.83 23.41
N SER A 5 4.76 -9.60 22.21
CA SER A 5 4.19 -10.16 20.98
C SER A 5 4.83 -9.45 19.78
N ASN A 6 6.05 -9.87 19.42
CA ASN A 6 6.54 -9.67 18.06
C ASN A 6 5.80 -10.66 17.14
N GLN A 7 4.50 -10.43 16.89
CA GLN A 7 3.77 -11.22 15.92
C GLN A 7 4.32 -10.88 14.54
N PRO A 8 4.86 -11.87 13.82
CA PRO A 8 5.42 -11.63 12.51
C PRO A 8 4.31 -11.09 11.60
N GLU A 9 4.68 -10.13 10.77
CA GLU A 9 3.94 -9.50 9.67
C GLU A 9 3.58 -10.56 8.59
N GLN A 10 2.91 -11.65 8.99
CA GLN A 10 2.78 -12.90 8.23
C GLN A 10 1.45 -13.04 7.46
N THR A 11 0.50 -12.10 7.54
CA THR A 11 -0.86 -12.38 7.05
C THR A 11 -1.60 -11.18 6.44
N TYR A 12 -0.90 -10.24 5.79
CA TYR A 12 -1.60 -9.12 5.14
C TYR A 12 -2.07 -9.38 3.70
N ASP A 13 -1.83 -10.57 3.11
CA ASP A 13 -2.16 -10.82 1.69
C ASP A 13 -3.16 -11.94 1.40
N GLU A 14 -3.28 -12.99 2.21
CA GLU A 14 -4.18 -14.12 1.87
C GLU A 14 -5.66 -13.72 1.82
N ALA A 15 -6.09 -12.86 2.74
CA ALA A 15 -7.48 -12.38 2.77
C ALA A 15 -7.80 -11.54 1.53
N ARG A 16 -6.83 -10.75 1.06
CA ARG A 16 -6.99 -9.88 -0.11
C ARG A 16 -6.91 -10.66 -1.42
N ALA A 17 -6.02 -11.65 -1.51
CA ALA A 17 -5.98 -12.59 -2.62
C ALA A 17 -7.32 -13.34 -2.77
N ARG A 18 -7.87 -13.85 -1.66
CA ARG A 18 -9.20 -14.48 -1.66
C ARG A 18 -10.32 -13.51 -2.08
N ASN A 19 -10.21 -12.24 -1.70
CA ASN A 19 -11.15 -11.21 -2.13
C ASN A 19 -11.07 -10.97 -3.65
N LEU A 20 -9.87 -10.86 -4.20
CA LEU A 20 -9.65 -10.72 -5.64
C LEU A 20 -10.21 -11.92 -6.42
N GLU A 21 -9.98 -13.15 -5.93
CA GLU A 21 -10.60 -14.33 -6.53
C GLU A 21 -12.13 -14.26 -6.51
N ALA A 22 -12.73 -13.78 -5.41
CA ALA A 22 -14.17 -13.62 -5.31
C ALA A 22 -14.69 -12.57 -6.30
N LEU A 23 -13.99 -11.45 -6.48
CA LEU A 23 -14.31 -10.43 -7.48
C LEU A 23 -14.25 -10.99 -8.92
N LEU A 24 -13.22 -11.78 -9.23
CA LEU A 24 -13.08 -12.43 -10.54
C LEU A 24 -14.23 -13.42 -10.80
N ARG A 25 -14.58 -14.25 -9.82
CA ARG A 25 -15.70 -15.19 -9.91
C ARG A 25 -17.03 -14.45 -10.07
N ALA A 26 -17.23 -13.35 -9.35
CA ALA A 26 -18.42 -12.52 -9.46
C ALA A 26 -18.55 -11.86 -10.84
N LEU A 27 -17.46 -11.31 -11.39
CA LEU A 27 -17.43 -10.75 -12.74
C LEU A 27 -17.78 -11.83 -13.78
N ALA A 28 -17.18 -13.02 -13.69
CA ALA A 28 -17.48 -14.13 -14.58
C ALA A 28 -18.96 -14.53 -14.52
N GLY A 29 -19.51 -14.65 -13.30
CA GLY A 29 -20.93 -14.94 -13.10
C GLY A 29 -21.84 -13.90 -13.75
N ARG A 30 -21.51 -12.61 -13.60
CA ARG A 30 -22.29 -11.52 -14.19
C ARG A 30 -22.25 -11.53 -15.71
N ILE A 31 -21.09 -11.82 -16.32
CA ILE A 31 -20.96 -11.94 -17.77
C ILE A 31 -21.85 -13.06 -18.30
N LEU A 32 -21.81 -14.24 -17.67
CA LEU A 32 -22.63 -15.39 -18.07
C LEU A 32 -24.13 -15.13 -17.91
N GLU A 33 -24.52 -14.44 -16.85
CA GLU A 33 -25.92 -14.03 -16.63
C GLU A 33 -26.42 -13.11 -17.76
N LEU A 34 -25.63 -12.10 -18.12
CA LEU A 34 -25.98 -11.15 -19.19
C LEU A 34 -25.97 -11.81 -20.58
N ASP A 35 -25.10 -12.79 -20.79
CA ASP A 35 -25.06 -13.58 -22.04
C ASP A 35 -26.33 -14.42 -22.19
N ALA A 36 -26.73 -15.13 -21.13
CA ALA A 36 -27.95 -15.94 -21.11
C ALA A 36 -29.21 -15.10 -21.37
N GLN A 37 -29.20 -13.81 -21.02
CA GLN A 37 -30.29 -12.87 -21.26
C GLN A 37 -30.23 -12.18 -22.63
N GLY A 38 -29.18 -12.40 -23.43
CA GLY A 38 -28.94 -11.68 -24.68
C GLY A 38 -28.78 -10.17 -24.48
N SER A 39 -28.29 -9.76 -23.30
CA SER A 39 -28.21 -8.36 -22.86
C SER A 39 -26.79 -7.86 -22.67
N LEU A 40 -25.78 -8.67 -23.01
CA LEU A 40 -24.35 -8.39 -22.84
C LEU A 40 -23.96 -6.97 -23.28
N LEU A 41 -24.28 -6.61 -24.52
CA LEU A 41 -23.94 -5.29 -25.09
C LEU A 41 -24.87 -4.17 -24.59
N LYS A 42 -26.08 -4.51 -24.14
CA LYS A 42 -27.02 -3.52 -23.57
C LYS A 42 -26.54 -3.01 -22.22
N GLN A 43 -25.78 -3.83 -21.49
CA GLN A 43 -25.20 -3.50 -20.18
C GLN A 43 -23.69 -3.21 -20.25
N ALA A 44 -23.19 -2.75 -21.40
CA ALA A 44 -21.76 -2.48 -21.59
C ALA A 44 -21.17 -1.49 -20.57
N GLY A 45 -21.95 -0.49 -20.11
CA GLY A 45 -21.49 0.47 -19.10
C GLY A 45 -21.26 -0.17 -17.73
N GLU A 46 -22.12 -1.10 -17.31
CA GLU A 46 -21.93 -1.87 -16.08
C GLU A 46 -20.69 -2.75 -16.18
N LEU A 47 -20.52 -3.46 -17.31
CA LEU A 47 -19.37 -4.32 -17.56
C LEU A 47 -18.06 -3.53 -17.55
N MET A 48 -18.00 -2.35 -18.17
CA MET A 48 -16.81 -1.49 -18.14
C MET A 48 -16.41 -1.10 -16.71
N ARG A 49 -17.39 -0.79 -15.85
CA ARG A 49 -17.13 -0.46 -14.44
C ARG A 49 -16.56 -1.67 -13.70
N LEU A 50 -17.20 -2.84 -13.81
CA LEU A 50 -16.76 -4.06 -13.12
C LEU A 50 -15.37 -4.52 -13.59
N ILE A 51 -15.10 -4.43 -14.90
CA ILE A 51 -13.78 -4.74 -15.46
C ILE A 51 -12.73 -3.73 -14.94
N GLY A 52 -13.09 -2.46 -14.82
CA GLY A 52 -12.22 -1.43 -14.23
C GLY A 52 -11.84 -1.74 -12.78
N ASP A 53 -12.82 -2.10 -11.97
CA ASP A 53 -12.63 -2.47 -10.56
C ASP A 53 -11.70 -3.68 -10.43
N VAL A 54 -11.97 -4.75 -11.20
CA VAL A 54 -11.14 -5.97 -11.24
C VAL A 54 -9.72 -5.69 -11.74
N LYS A 55 -9.57 -4.86 -12.78
CA LYS A 55 -8.26 -4.47 -13.31
C LYS A 55 -7.44 -3.71 -12.27
N SER A 56 -8.06 -2.81 -11.52
CA SER A 56 -7.39 -2.10 -10.43
C SER A 56 -6.87 -3.07 -9.39
N GLU A 57 -7.69 -4.00 -8.90
CA GLU A 57 -7.25 -4.97 -7.89
C GLU A 57 -6.18 -5.94 -8.42
N LEU A 58 -6.27 -6.38 -9.68
CA LEU A 58 -5.22 -7.17 -10.31
C LEU A 58 -3.88 -6.43 -10.37
N PHE A 59 -3.89 -5.14 -10.69
CA PHE A 59 -2.68 -4.33 -10.69
C PHE A 59 -2.08 -4.21 -9.28
N HIS A 60 -2.90 -3.99 -8.25
CA HIS A 60 -2.41 -3.96 -6.88
C HIS A 60 -1.81 -5.30 -6.45
N TYR A 61 -2.43 -6.41 -6.87
CA TYR A 61 -1.92 -7.75 -6.63
C TYR A 61 -0.59 -8.00 -7.34
N GLU A 62 -0.48 -7.66 -8.63
CA GLU A 62 0.73 -7.85 -9.43
C GLU A 62 1.91 -7.00 -8.94
N VAL A 63 1.65 -5.71 -8.66
CA VAL A 63 2.67 -4.80 -8.13
C VAL A 63 3.16 -5.29 -6.77
N ARG A 64 2.27 -5.72 -5.86
CA ARG A 64 2.75 -6.27 -4.58
C ARG A 64 3.41 -7.63 -4.71
N ALA A 65 2.89 -8.54 -5.52
CA ALA A 65 3.52 -9.82 -5.80
C ALA A 65 4.95 -9.66 -6.36
N THR A 66 5.22 -8.55 -7.06
CA THR A 66 6.53 -8.24 -7.64
C THR A 66 7.45 -7.42 -6.71
N TYR A 67 6.89 -6.57 -5.83
CA TYR A 67 7.65 -5.59 -5.04
C TYR A 67 7.57 -5.74 -3.51
N ASP A 68 6.75 -6.64 -2.95
CA ASP A 68 6.84 -7.02 -1.53
C ASP A 68 7.96 -8.05 -1.31
N THR A 69 9.19 -7.65 -1.65
CA THR A 69 10.40 -8.31 -1.18
C THR A 69 10.70 -7.87 0.27
N PRO A 70 11.42 -8.69 1.06
CA PRO A 70 11.77 -8.38 2.45
C PRO A 70 12.32 -6.97 2.66
N ASP A 71 13.08 -6.47 1.68
CA ASP A 71 13.73 -5.15 1.71
C ASP A 71 12.75 -3.97 1.76
N VAL A 72 11.57 -4.10 1.13
CA VAL A 72 10.54 -3.05 1.13
C VAL A 72 9.75 -3.08 2.44
N ALA A 73 9.50 -4.26 3.01
CA ALA A 73 8.93 -4.38 4.35
C ALA A 73 9.89 -3.78 5.41
N GLU A 74 11.19 -4.05 5.29
CA GLU A 74 12.21 -3.45 6.16
C GLU A 74 12.28 -1.92 5.99
N SER A 75 12.25 -1.41 4.75
CA SER A 75 12.23 0.03 4.50
C SER A 75 11.00 0.71 5.11
N ARG A 76 9.82 0.08 5.02
CA ARG A 76 8.58 0.57 5.66
C ARG A 76 8.68 0.54 7.18
N ARG A 77 9.27 -0.52 7.75
CA ARG A 77 9.54 -0.62 9.19
C ARG A 77 10.47 0.50 9.66
N ILE A 78 11.58 0.74 8.96
CA ILE A 78 12.53 1.82 9.28
C ILE A 78 11.85 3.20 9.24
N VAL A 79 11.02 3.47 8.22
CA VAL A 79 10.28 4.74 8.12
C VAL A 79 9.25 4.90 9.24
N ARG A 80 8.52 3.84 9.59
CA ARG A 80 7.56 3.85 10.70
C ARG A 80 8.27 4.08 12.04
N ASP A 81 9.32 3.30 12.32
CA ASP A 81 10.13 3.43 13.54
C ASP A 81 10.73 4.85 13.64
N ALA A 82 11.18 5.44 12.52
CA ALA A 82 11.66 6.82 12.47
C ALA A 82 10.55 7.86 12.73
N GLN A 83 9.33 7.65 12.24
CA GLN A 83 8.18 8.53 12.51
C GLN A 83 7.75 8.48 13.98
N GLU A 84 7.71 7.29 14.58
CA GLU A 84 7.40 7.08 16.00
C GLU A 84 8.50 7.67 16.91
N THR A 85 9.77 7.53 16.51
CA THR A 85 10.89 8.18 17.22
C THR A 85 10.87 9.72 17.06
N ASN A 86 10.28 10.24 15.98
CA ASN A 86 10.17 11.69 15.76
C ASN A 86 9.03 12.32 16.57
N THR A 87 7.99 11.56 16.94
CA THR A 87 6.98 12.02 17.91
C THR A 87 7.54 12.20 19.33
N ASP A 88 8.65 11.52 19.67
CA ASP A 88 9.38 11.72 20.95
C ASP A 88 10.45 12.82 20.88
N LYS A 89 10.73 13.39 19.70
CA LYS A 89 11.68 14.50 19.56
C LYS A 89 10.97 15.85 19.52
N SER A 90 10.35 16.23 20.63
CA SER A 90 10.11 17.64 21.01
C SER A 90 11.40 18.45 21.26
N LYS A 91 12.54 18.04 20.71
CA LYS A 91 13.82 18.78 20.78
C LYS A 91 14.59 18.64 19.47
N TRP A 92 14.01 19.16 18.39
CA TRP A 92 14.83 19.78 17.37
C TRP A 92 14.95 21.24 17.78
N ASP A 93 15.93 21.56 18.63
CA ASP A 93 16.30 22.95 18.85
C ASP A 93 16.75 23.51 17.50
N ARG A 94 15.89 24.38 16.95
CA ARG A 94 16.14 25.13 15.74
C ARG A 94 17.42 25.94 15.97
N THR A 95 18.56 25.42 15.55
CA THR A 95 19.78 26.21 15.51
C THR A 95 19.63 27.12 14.31
N ASP A 96 19.07 28.31 14.54
CA ASP A 96 19.00 29.36 13.53
C ASP A 96 20.43 29.70 13.11
N TRP A 97 20.83 29.22 11.93
CA TRP A 97 22.10 29.58 11.31
C TRP A 97 22.09 31.08 11.02
N MET A 98 22.92 31.84 11.72
CA MET A 98 23.10 33.28 11.53
C MET A 98 24.29 33.52 10.59
N PRO A 99 24.08 33.98 9.34
CA PRO A 99 25.18 34.45 8.50
C PRO A 99 25.64 35.82 8.98
N GLY A 100 26.72 35.88 9.74
CA GLY A 100 27.32 37.16 10.13
C GLY A 100 28.36 37.13 11.25
N GLY A 101 29.04 36.00 11.46
CA GLY A 101 30.17 35.90 12.39
C GLY A 101 31.47 35.73 11.62
N ASP A 102 31.87 36.74 10.84
CA ASP A 102 33.24 36.83 10.32
C ASP A 102 34.19 37.10 11.50
N GLU A 103 34.74 36.05 12.10
CA GLU A 103 36.01 36.15 12.82
C GLU A 103 37.12 35.71 11.87
N GLU A 104 37.77 36.70 11.24
CA GLU A 104 39.01 36.48 10.49
C GLU A 104 40.05 35.83 11.41
N PRO A 105 40.69 34.72 11.00
CA PRO A 105 41.75 34.13 11.81
C PRO A 105 43.02 34.99 11.71
N GLU A 106 43.40 35.63 12.82
CA GLU A 106 44.76 36.12 13.01
C GLU A 106 45.71 34.92 13.13
N TRP A 107 46.72 34.90 12.25
CA TRP A 107 47.76 33.87 12.18
C TRP A 107 48.87 34.11 13.21
#